data_AF-A0A936KUX8-F1
#
_entry.id   AF-A0A936KUX8-F1
#
_cell.length_a   1.000
_cell.length_b   1.000
_cell.length_c   1.000
_cell.angle_alpha   90.00
_cell.angle_beta   90.00
_cell.angle_gamma   90.00
#
_symmetry.space_group_name_H-M   'P 1'
#
loop_
_entity.id
_entity.type
_entity.pdbx_description
1 polymer ?
#
loop_
_entity_poly.entity_id
_entity_poly.type
_entity_poly.pdbx_seq_one_letter_code
_entity_poly.pdbx_strand_id
1 'polypeptide(L)'
;MNHFSKLTFKLVSLLVVMLLSISLHAQIAVQPQGEGTAVSPYLISNWQELYWISQNNTSWSSYFLQTADIDLTLATPAISTWDSGGGWTPIGNSTTNFSGSYDAGGYVVNGVYCKRNTTNYQGLFGRSSASSVIKNLGVTSVNITGSLYVGSMIGYNLGQVSICFATGIVKGTNFTGGFVGYNIYSGNISNCFSRTNVIRSSGTLLAFGGFVGEVTYAIVNYCYSTGKVEYSGATAPTTKGFVGSVNTGGDFL
;
A
#
# COMPACT_ATOMS: atom_id res chain seq x y z
N MET A 1 -10.23 44.40 -46.29
CA MET A 1 -9.69 43.24 -45.53
C MET A 1 -10.46 43.13 -44.23
N ASN A 2 -11.35 42.16 -44.18
CA ASN A 2 -12.64 42.22 -43.47
C ASN A 2 -12.53 41.90 -41.98
N HIS A 3 -13.41 42.51 -41.18
CA HIS A 3 -13.58 42.31 -39.74
C HIS A 3 -13.68 40.82 -39.34
N PHE A 4 -14.17 39.98 -40.24
CA PHE A 4 -14.22 38.51 -40.10
C PHE A 4 -12.84 37.84 -40.00
N SER A 5 -11.80 38.31 -40.69
CA SER A 5 -10.48 37.67 -40.66
C SER A 5 -9.71 37.95 -39.37
N LYS A 6 -9.98 39.08 -38.71
CA LYS A 6 -9.38 39.41 -37.40
C LYS A 6 -9.99 38.58 -36.26
N LEU A 7 -11.27 38.22 -36.37
CA LEU A 7 -11.97 37.42 -35.37
C LEU A 7 -11.55 35.95 -35.42
N THR A 8 -11.40 35.38 -36.62
CA THR A 8 -10.90 34.01 -36.80
C THR A 8 -9.45 33.85 -36.34
N PHE A 9 -8.59 34.85 -36.58
CA PHE A 9 -7.21 34.81 -36.10
C PHE A 9 -7.11 34.85 -34.55
N LYS A 10 -7.97 35.64 -33.89
CA LYS A 10 -8.06 35.67 -32.42
C LYS A 10 -8.58 34.35 -31.83
N LEU A 11 -9.60 33.74 -32.45
CA LEU A 11 -10.15 32.46 -32.01
C LEU A 11 -9.14 31.31 -32.16
N VAL A 12 -8.41 31.26 -33.28
CA VAL A 12 -7.35 30.26 -33.50
C VAL A 12 -6.18 30.45 -32.52
N SER A 13 -5.76 31.70 -32.27
CA SER A 13 -4.70 31.98 -31.28
C SER A 13 -5.12 31.62 -29.86
N LEU A 14 -6.38 31.86 -29.47
CA LEU A 14 -6.90 31.48 -28.15
C LEU A 14 -6.98 29.95 -27.99
N LEU A 15 -7.40 29.22 -29.03
CA LEU A 15 -7.43 27.75 -29.05
C LEU A 15 -6.03 27.14 -28.97
N VAL A 16 -5.04 27.72 -29.66
CA VAL A 16 -3.64 27.25 -29.60
C VAL A 16 -3.03 27.48 -28.21
N VAL A 17 -3.36 28.58 -27.53
CA VAL A 17 -2.94 28.84 -26.14
C VAL A 17 -3.65 27.90 -25.14
N MET A 18 -4.93 27.57 -25.37
CA MET A 18 -5.65 26.55 -24.57
C MET A 18 -5.11 25.13 -24.81
N LEU A 19 -4.67 24.80 -26.02
CA LEU A 19 -4.05 23.51 -26.34
C LEU A 19 -2.61 23.39 -25.79
N LEU A 20 -1.87 24.50 -25.70
CA LEU A 20 -0.54 24.57 -25.07
C LEU A 20 -0.56 24.53 -23.54
N SER A 21 -1.73 24.74 -22.91
CA SER A 21 -1.90 24.72 -21.44
C SER A 21 -2.44 23.38 -20.91
N ILE A 22 -2.60 22.37 -21.76
CA ILE A 22 -2.78 20.99 -21.31
C ILE A 22 -1.38 20.43 -21.00
N SER A 23 -0.76 20.96 -19.94
CA SER A 23 0.37 20.28 -19.32
C SER A 23 -0.15 18.95 -18.79
N LEU A 24 0.22 17.87 -19.48
CA LEU A 24 0.08 16.52 -18.98
C LEU A 24 0.94 16.42 -17.70
N HIS A 25 0.32 16.68 -16.55
CA HIS A 25 1.01 16.62 -15.26
C HIS A 25 1.24 15.15 -14.92
N ALA A 26 2.35 14.59 -15.40
CA ALA A 26 2.84 13.31 -14.94
C ALA A 26 3.27 13.44 -13.47
N GLN A 27 2.94 12.45 -12.65
CA GLN A 27 3.48 12.36 -11.30
C GLN A 27 5.01 12.21 -11.36
N ILE A 28 5.73 13.02 -10.58
CA ILE A 28 7.20 13.06 -10.61
C ILE A 28 7.74 12.28 -9.41
N ALA A 29 8.37 11.14 -9.69
CA ALA A 29 9.19 10.41 -8.74
C ALA A 29 10.52 11.14 -8.56
N VAL A 30 10.95 11.34 -7.31
CA VAL A 30 12.24 11.98 -6.98
C VAL A 30 13.12 10.96 -6.28
N GLN A 31 14.33 10.74 -6.79
CA GLN A 31 15.26 9.85 -6.11
C GLN A 31 15.66 10.45 -4.75
N PRO A 32 15.48 9.71 -3.65
CA PRO A 32 15.89 10.16 -2.33
C PRO A 32 17.41 10.26 -2.20
N GLN A 33 17.87 11.10 -1.28
CA GLN A 33 19.29 11.16 -0.90
C GLN A 33 19.74 9.88 -0.22
N GLY A 34 21.02 9.53 -0.36
CA GLY A 34 21.61 8.31 0.19
C GLY A 34 21.95 7.29 -0.89
N GLU A 35 22.63 6.21 -0.50
CA GLU A 35 23.11 5.16 -1.41
C GLU A 35 22.32 3.84 -1.26
N GLY A 36 21.27 3.82 -0.43
CA GLY A 36 20.47 2.63 -0.17
C GLY A 36 21.21 1.54 0.61
N THR A 37 22.28 1.88 1.33
CA THR A 37 23.07 0.96 2.16
C THR A 37 22.72 1.13 3.64
N ALA A 38 23.11 0.17 4.49
CA ALA A 38 22.84 0.26 5.93
C ALA A 38 23.43 1.52 6.61
N VAL A 39 24.56 2.03 6.12
CA VAL A 39 25.24 3.23 6.67
C VAL A 39 24.89 4.52 5.92
N SER A 40 24.28 4.42 4.75
CA SER A 40 23.80 5.53 3.94
C SER A 40 22.45 5.12 3.32
N PRO A 41 21.38 5.03 4.13
CA PRO A 41 20.07 4.63 3.64
C PRO A 41 19.48 5.71 2.75
N TYR A 42 18.56 5.32 1.88
CA TYR A 42 17.72 6.28 1.16
C TYR A 42 16.80 7.01 2.15
N LEU A 43 16.90 8.34 2.22
CA LEU A 43 16.14 9.18 3.14
C LEU A 43 14.80 9.59 2.51
N ILE A 44 13.70 9.24 3.17
CA ILE A 44 12.34 9.45 2.66
C ILE A 44 11.62 10.49 3.51
N SER A 45 11.43 11.67 2.95
CA SER A 45 10.92 12.85 3.64
C SER A 45 9.61 13.39 3.03
N ASN A 46 9.25 12.94 1.83
CA ASN A 46 8.07 13.43 1.11
C ASN A 46 7.45 12.34 0.22
N TRP A 47 6.28 12.66 -0.35
CA TRP A 47 5.53 11.71 -1.16
C TRP A 47 6.22 11.38 -2.49
N GLN A 48 7.00 12.29 -3.08
CA GLN A 48 7.70 12.05 -4.34
C GLN A 48 8.82 11.01 -4.17
N GLU A 49 9.52 11.04 -3.04
CA GLU A 49 10.56 10.07 -2.68
C GLU A 49 9.96 8.70 -2.34
N LEU A 50 8.86 8.66 -1.58
CA LEU A 50 8.13 7.42 -1.35
C LEU A 50 7.59 6.82 -2.65
N TYR A 51 7.05 7.66 -3.53
CA TYR A 51 6.60 7.26 -4.86
C TYR A 51 7.75 6.73 -5.72
N TRP A 52 8.95 7.31 -5.61
CA TRP A 52 10.13 6.78 -6.30
C TRP A 52 10.44 5.33 -5.89
N ILE A 53 10.33 4.98 -4.61
CA ILE A 53 10.50 3.58 -4.18
C ILE A 53 9.49 2.69 -4.89
N SER A 54 8.21 3.08 -4.90
CA SER A 54 7.13 2.35 -5.56
C SER A 54 7.42 2.08 -7.05
N GLN A 55 8.09 2.99 -7.73
CA GLN A 55 8.40 2.86 -9.16
C GLN A 55 9.76 2.22 -9.46
N ASN A 56 10.69 2.19 -8.50
CA ASN A 56 12.05 1.69 -8.72
C ASN A 56 12.30 0.34 -8.03
N ASN A 57 11.86 -0.75 -8.68
CA ASN A 57 12.01 -2.10 -8.14
C ASN A 57 13.46 -2.57 -7.96
N THR A 58 14.43 -1.94 -8.61
CA THR A 58 15.86 -2.27 -8.43
C THR A 58 16.39 -1.84 -7.07
N SER A 59 15.71 -0.89 -6.40
CA SER A 59 16.03 -0.45 -5.04
C SER A 59 15.34 -1.28 -3.95
N TRP A 60 14.48 -2.25 -4.28
CA TRP A 60 13.67 -2.95 -3.26
C TRP A 60 14.46 -3.90 -2.34
N SER A 61 15.76 -4.06 -2.56
CA SER A 61 16.70 -4.72 -1.64
C SER A 61 17.51 -3.74 -0.78
N SER A 62 17.33 -2.42 -0.96
CA SER A 62 18.06 -1.36 -0.28
C SER A 62 17.53 -1.05 1.12
N TYR A 63 18.23 -0.16 1.82
CA TYR A 63 17.85 0.39 3.12
C TYR A 63 17.20 1.76 2.94
N PHE A 64 16.05 1.94 3.58
CA PHE A 64 15.24 3.16 3.56
C PHE A 64 15.03 3.63 4.99
N LEU A 65 15.19 4.94 5.21
CA LEU A 65 14.90 5.60 6.47
C LEU A 65 13.93 6.75 6.22
N GLN A 66 12.74 6.68 6.80
CA GLN A 66 11.80 7.79 6.76
C GLN A 66 12.22 8.87 7.77
N THR A 67 12.16 10.13 7.35
CA THR A 67 12.63 11.28 8.14
C THR A 67 11.55 12.33 8.40
N ALA A 68 10.33 12.12 7.89
CA ALA A 68 9.17 12.96 8.15
C ALA A 68 7.87 12.18 7.92
N ASP A 69 6.74 12.71 8.40
CA ASP A 69 5.42 12.22 8.00
C ASP A 69 5.19 12.47 6.50
N ILE A 70 4.58 11.50 5.82
CA ILE A 70 4.32 11.55 4.39
C ILE A 70 2.82 11.51 4.16
N ASP A 71 2.29 12.52 3.48
CA ASP A 71 0.87 12.57 3.14
C ASP A 71 0.65 12.45 1.63
N LEU A 72 0.19 11.27 1.20
CA LEU A 72 -0.12 10.97 -0.20
C LEU A 72 -1.39 11.71 -0.68
N THR A 73 -2.21 12.27 0.22
CA THR A 73 -3.36 13.09 -0.18
C THR A 73 -2.93 14.44 -0.75
N LEU A 74 -1.70 14.87 -0.48
CA LEU A 74 -1.10 16.09 -1.02
C LEU A 74 -0.42 15.88 -2.39
N ALA A 75 -0.47 14.66 -2.94
CA ALA A 75 0.09 14.35 -4.23
C ALA A 75 -0.52 15.20 -5.36
N THR A 76 0.33 15.68 -6.27
CA THR A 76 -0.08 16.38 -7.49
C THR A 76 0.57 15.74 -8.72
N PRO A 77 -0.19 15.13 -9.64
CA PRO A 77 -1.65 14.94 -9.60
C PRO A 77 -2.11 14.05 -8.44
N ALA A 78 -3.39 14.12 -8.07
CA ALA A 78 -3.95 13.39 -6.94
C ALA A 78 -3.69 11.88 -7.06
N ILE A 79 -3.39 11.22 -5.94
CA ILE A 79 -3.10 9.77 -5.92
C ILE A 79 -4.18 8.93 -6.60
N SER A 80 -5.45 9.35 -6.54
CA SER A 80 -6.56 8.63 -7.17
C SER A 80 -6.55 8.63 -8.69
N THR A 81 -5.73 9.46 -9.34
CA THR A 81 -5.57 9.51 -10.81
C THR A 81 -4.32 8.77 -11.29
N TRP A 82 -3.46 8.30 -10.39
CA TRP A 82 -2.25 7.57 -10.76
C TRP A 82 -2.58 6.24 -11.42
N ASP A 83 -1.71 5.79 -12.33
CA ASP A 83 -1.83 4.53 -13.07
C ASP A 83 -3.24 4.26 -13.61
N SER A 84 -3.74 5.18 -14.44
CA SER A 84 -5.08 5.11 -15.04
C SER A 84 -6.22 5.00 -14.00
N GLY A 85 -6.03 5.62 -12.83
CA GLY A 85 -6.97 5.59 -11.70
C GLY A 85 -6.83 4.38 -10.75
N GLY A 86 -5.82 3.54 -10.97
CA GLY A 86 -5.47 2.43 -10.08
C GLY A 86 -4.86 2.89 -8.76
N GLY A 87 -4.26 4.08 -8.73
CA GLY A 87 -3.66 4.68 -7.54
C GLY A 87 -2.25 4.14 -7.25
N TRP A 88 -1.97 3.95 -5.97
CA TRP A 88 -0.72 3.39 -5.46
C TRP A 88 -0.36 2.08 -6.15
N THR A 89 0.91 1.97 -6.56
CA THR A 89 1.52 0.70 -6.97
C THR A 89 2.31 0.15 -5.79
N PRO A 90 1.94 -1.02 -5.24
CA PRO A 90 2.59 -1.57 -4.04
C PRO A 90 4.10 -1.80 -4.21
N ILE A 91 4.85 -1.58 -3.13
CA ILE A 91 6.28 -1.89 -3.05
C ILE A 91 6.44 -3.41 -2.88
N GLY A 92 7.11 -4.08 -3.83
CA GLY A 92 7.14 -5.54 -3.90
C GLY A 92 5.92 -6.11 -4.65
N ASN A 93 6.17 -7.04 -5.57
CA ASN A 93 5.15 -7.68 -6.40
C ASN A 93 5.45 -9.18 -6.63
N SER A 94 4.70 -9.83 -7.53
CA SER A 94 4.85 -11.27 -7.82
C SER A 94 6.20 -11.65 -8.42
N THR A 95 6.87 -10.73 -9.10
CA THR A 95 8.14 -10.95 -9.81
C THR A 95 9.33 -10.54 -8.94
N THR A 96 9.27 -9.35 -8.35
CA THR A 96 10.32 -8.81 -7.49
C THR A 96 9.72 -8.54 -6.12
N ASN A 97 10.12 -9.29 -5.10
CA ASN A 97 9.64 -9.07 -3.74
C ASN A 97 10.44 -7.93 -3.10
N PHE A 98 9.83 -7.20 -2.16
CA PHE A 98 10.58 -6.30 -1.29
C PHE A 98 11.44 -7.12 -0.35
N SER A 99 12.76 -6.95 -0.42
CA SER A 99 13.74 -7.73 0.35
C SER A 99 14.65 -6.88 1.23
N GLY A 100 14.52 -5.56 1.14
CA GLY A 100 15.29 -4.57 1.88
C GLY A 100 14.72 -4.21 3.24
N SER A 101 15.16 -3.07 3.77
CA SER A 101 14.76 -2.55 5.08
C SER A 101 14.05 -1.22 4.93
N TYR A 102 12.84 -1.09 5.48
CA TYR A 102 12.13 0.18 5.62
C TYR A 102 11.95 0.49 7.11
N ASP A 103 12.76 1.40 7.63
CA ASP A 103 12.61 1.95 8.98
C ASP A 103 11.93 3.31 8.88
N ALA A 104 10.70 3.41 9.39
CA ALA A 104 9.97 4.66 9.29
C ALA A 104 10.24 5.62 10.47
N GLY A 105 11.12 5.28 11.42
CA GLY A 105 11.53 6.18 12.50
C GLY A 105 10.40 6.65 13.44
N GLY A 106 9.22 6.02 13.39
CA GLY A 106 8.02 6.42 14.15
C GLY A 106 7.06 7.31 13.37
N TYR A 107 7.39 7.67 12.12
CA TYR A 107 6.56 8.52 11.26
C TYR A 107 5.44 7.73 10.57
N VAL A 108 4.50 8.48 9.98
CA VAL A 108 3.34 7.92 9.27
C VAL A 108 3.41 8.12 7.76
N VAL A 109 2.75 7.21 7.04
CA VAL A 109 2.34 7.39 5.63
C VAL A 109 0.81 7.48 5.62
N ASN A 110 0.28 8.65 5.30
CA ASN A 110 -1.15 8.93 5.25
C ASN A 110 -1.70 8.84 3.82
N GLY A 111 -2.92 8.31 3.69
CA GLY A 111 -3.73 8.46 2.48
C GLY A 111 -3.38 7.51 1.34
N VAL A 112 -2.85 6.32 1.64
CA VAL A 112 -2.62 5.29 0.62
C VAL A 112 -3.94 4.91 -0.05
N TYR A 113 -4.08 5.25 -1.33
CA TYR A 113 -5.25 4.88 -2.15
C TYR A 113 -4.83 3.88 -3.22
N CYS A 114 -5.52 2.74 -3.30
CA CYS A 114 -5.33 1.73 -4.33
C CYS A 114 -6.69 1.15 -4.74
N LYS A 115 -6.99 1.14 -6.05
CA LYS A 115 -8.25 0.62 -6.61
C LYS A 115 -7.97 -0.37 -7.73
N ARG A 116 -7.49 -1.57 -7.37
CA ARG A 116 -7.09 -2.61 -8.32
C ARG A 116 -7.86 -3.91 -8.08
N ASN A 117 -9.17 -3.88 -8.33
CA ASN A 117 -10.13 -4.93 -7.97
C ASN A 117 -9.78 -6.35 -8.45
N THR A 118 -8.99 -6.49 -9.50
CA THR A 118 -8.64 -7.77 -10.14
C THR A 118 -7.20 -8.19 -9.91
N THR A 119 -6.38 -7.39 -9.23
CA THR A 119 -4.97 -7.70 -9.01
C THR A 119 -4.69 -8.14 -7.59
N ASN A 120 -3.69 -9.01 -7.45
CA ASN A 120 -3.28 -9.55 -6.16
C ASN A 120 -2.19 -8.69 -5.53
N TYR A 121 -1.83 -8.95 -4.26
CA TYR A 121 -0.69 -8.32 -3.58
C TYR A 121 -0.90 -6.81 -3.37
N GLN A 122 -1.96 -6.45 -2.67
CA GLN A 122 -2.31 -5.05 -2.41
C GLN A 122 -2.00 -4.65 -0.97
N GLY A 123 -1.40 -3.47 -0.81
CA GLY A 123 -0.93 -2.88 0.44
C GLY A 123 -0.04 -1.69 0.14
N LEU A 124 0.51 -1.03 1.18
CA LEU A 124 1.67 -0.17 0.98
C LEU A 124 2.82 -0.98 0.36
N PHE A 125 3.06 -2.17 0.93
CA PHE A 125 3.87 -3.22 0.37
C PHE A 125 2.99 -4.32 -0.23
N GLY A 126 3.30 -4.77 -1.45
CA GLY A 126 2.51 -5.83 -2.10
C GLY A 126 2.96 -7.21 -1.65
N ARG A 127 4.26 -7.48 -1.78
CA ARG A 127 4.87 -8.75 -1.37
C ARG A 127 6.27 -8.54 -0.81
N SER A 128 6.50 -9.05 0.39
CA SER A 128 7.80 -9.02 1.07
C SER A 128 8.53 -10.36 0.92
N SER A 129 9.85 -10.39 1.10
CA SER A 129 10.67 -11.60 1.17
C SER A 129 11.04 -11.94 2.61
N ALA A 130 11.60 -13.13 2.83
CA ALA A 130 12.07 -13.57 4.14
C ALA A 130 13.20 -12.70 4.75
N SER A 131 13.93 -11.94 3.93
CA SER A 131 14.98 -11.03 4.41
C SER A 131 14.48 -9.62 4.72
N SER A 132 13.23 -9.30 4.35
CA SER A 132 12.72 -7.95 4.49
C SER A 132 12.49 -7.56 5.96
N VAL A 133 12.70 -6.29 6.24
CA VAL A 133 12.47 -5.68 7.55
C VAL A 133 11.64 -4.42 7.37
N ILE A 134 10.45 -4.37 7.94
CA ILE A 134 9.58 -3.19 7.95
C ILE A 134 9.30 -2.84 9.40
N LYS A 135 9.66 -1.63 9.85
CA LYS A 135 9.51 -1.26 11.26
C LYS A 135 9.22 0.21 11.50
N ASN A 136 8.68 0.49 12.69
CA ASN A 136 8.41 1.83 13.21
C ASN A 136 7.47 2.67 12.33
N LEU A 137 6.52 2.03 11.64
CA LEU A 137 5.70 2.65 10.59
C LEU A 137 4.21 2.66 10.92
N GLY A 138 3.61 3.85 10.89
CA GLY A 138 2.17 4.00 10.81
C GLY A 138 1.68 4.17 9.38
N VAL A 139 0.63 3.46 8.97
CA VAL A 139 -0.04 3.69 7.68
C VAL A 139 -1.49 4.06 7.91
N THR A 140 -1.84 5.33 7.68
CA THR A 140 -3.14 5.87 8.08
C THR A 140 -4.03 6.20 6.91
N SER A 141 -5.35 6.22 7.16
CA SER A 141 -6.36 6.62 6.18
C SER A 141 -6.28 5.83 4.87
N VAL A 142 -5.95 4.54 4.95
CA VAL A 142 -5.85 3.70 3.74
C VAL A 142 -7.22 3.48 3.11
N ASN A 143 -7.25 3.40 1.78
CA ASN A 143 -8.39 2.95 1.01
C ASN A 143 -7.88 2.04 -0.12
N ILE A 144 -7.78 0.75 0.19
CA ILE A 144 -7.13 -0.23 -0.67
C ILE A 144 -8.15 -1.28 -1.09
N THR A 145 -8.31 -1.47 -2.40
CA THR A 145 -9.12 -2.54 -2.98
C THR A 145 -8.27 -3.43 -3.88
N GLY A 146 -8.34 -4.74 -3.65
CA GLY A 146 -7.63 -5.78 -4.40
C GLY A 146 -8.46 -7.04 -4.62
N SER A 147 -7.82 -8.05 -5.23
CA SER A 147 -8.37 -9.41 -5.35
C SER A 147 -7.83 -10.30 -4.21
N LEU A 148 -6.72 -11.02 -4.43
CA LEU A 148 -6.10 -11.90 -3.43
C LEU A 148 -4.94 -11.19 -2.70
N TYR A 149 -4.69 -11.55 -1.45
CA TYR A 149 -3.57 -11.04 -0.65
C TYR A 149 -3.63 -9.52 -0.48
N VAL A 150 -4.60 -9.08 0.32
CA VAL A 150 -4.88 -7.66 0.54
C VAL A 150 -4.70 -7.34 2.01
N GLY A 151 -3.79 -6.42 2.30
CA GLY A 151 -3.57 -5.86 3.64
C GLY A 151 -3.39 -4.35 3.55
N SER A 152 -3.56 -3.64 4.66
CA SER A 152 -3.26 -2.20 4.67
C SER A 152 -1.75 -1.94 4.63
N MET A 153 -0.98 -2.77 5.35
CA MET A 153 0.48 -2.70 5.41
C MET A 153 1.09 -3.56 4.31
N ILE A 154 0.79 -4.87 4.30
CA ILE A 154 1.39 -5.83 3.37
C ILE A 154 0.33 -6.77 2.78
N GLY A 155 0.34 -6.98 1.47
CA GLY A 155 -0.51 -8.00 0.84
C GLY A 155 -0.09 -9.43 1.22
N TYR A 156 1.17 -9.78 0.97
CA TYR A 156 1.77 -11.09 1.24
C TYR A 156 3.10 -10.93 1.98
N ASN A 157 3.19 -11.44 3.20
CA ASN A 157 4.35 -11.28 4.07
C ASN A 157 5.13 -12.59 4.27
N LEU A 158 6.45 -12.51 4.04
CA LEU A 158 7.41 -13.55 4.44
C LEU A 158 8.47 -13.02 5.43
N GLY A 159 8.54 -11.72 5.66
CA GLY A 159 9.62 -11.08 6.43
C GLY A 159 9.18 -10.54 7.78
N GLN A 160 10.04 -9.71 8.38
CA GLN A 160 9.80 -9.11 9.69
C GLN A 160 9.00 -7.81 9.58
N VAL A 161 7.97 -7.70 10.42
CA VAL A 161 7.19 -6.47 10.60
C VAL A 161 7.07 -6.16 12.09
N SER A 162 7.56 -5.00 12.53
CA SER A 162 7.55 -4.69 13.97
C SER A 162 7.29 -3.23 14.31
N ILE A 163 6.55 -2.98 15.39
CA ILE A 163 6.26 -1.62 15.89
C ILE A 163 5.57 -0.80 14.79
N CYS A 164 4.55 -1.40 14.18
CA CYS A 164 3.83 -0.81 13.06
C CYS A 164 2.33 -0.80 13.32
N PHE A 165 1.61 0.12 12.70
CA PHE A 165 0.16 0.13 12.78
C PHE A 165 -0.50 0.58 11.50
N ALA A 166 -1.79 0.26 11.36
CA ALA A 166 -2.57 0.75 10.24
C ALA A 166 -4.02 1.10 10.58
N THR A 167 -4.58 2.04 9.82
CA THR A 167 -5.99 2.46 9.91
C THR A 167 -6.59 2.75 8.53
N GLY A 168 -7.91 2.64 8.41
CA GLY A 168 -8.66 2.94 7.18
C GLY A 168 -9.52 1.78 6.74
N ILE A 169 -9.56 1.50 5.43
CA ILE A 169 -10.42 0.47 4.84
C ILE A 169 -9.63 -0.36 3.82
N VAL A 170 -9.76 -1.68 3.92
CA VAL A 170 -9.30 -2.64 2.91
C VAL A 170 -10.46 -3.46 2.37
N LYS A 171 -10.47 -3.71 1.07
CA LYS A 171 -11.47 -4.52 0.39
C LYS A 171 -10.79 -5.59 -0.47
N GLY A 172 -11.18 -6.84 -0.29
CA GLY A 172 -10.59 -7.97 -1.02
C GLY A 172 -11.56 -9.13 -1.25
N THR A 173 -11.17 -10.07 -2.11
CA THR A 173 -11.95 -11.26 -2.48
C THR A 173 -11.46 -12.53 -1.78
N ASN A 174 -10.20 -12.56 -1.32
CA ASN A 174 -9.63 -13.65 -0.54
C ASN A 174 -8.34 -13.22 0.17
N PHE A 175 -7.94 -13.94 1.23
CA PHE A 175 -6.72 -13.66 2.01
C PHE A 175 -6.59 -12.17 2.32
N THR A 176 -7.61 -11.63 2.99
CA THR A 176 -7.73 -10.20 3.26
C THR A 176 -7.65 -9.96 4.76
N GLY A 177 -6.67 -9.18 5.19
CA GLY A 177 -6.50 -8.82 6.60
C GLY A 177 -6.46 -7.32 6.78
N GLY A 178 -6.90 -6.84 7.94
CA GLY A 178 -6.84 -5.42 8.26
C GLY A 178 -5.43 -4.87 8.38
N PHE A 179 -4.41 -5.73 8.48
CA PHE A 179 -2.99 -5.37 8.50
C PHE A 179 -2.21 -6.10 7.40
N VAL A 180 -2.30 -7.43 7.37
CA VAL A 180 -1.61 -8.30 6.40
C VAL A 180 -2.60 -9.26 5.73
N GLY A 181 -2.53 -9.42 4.42
CA GLY A 181 -3.39 -10.37 3.70
C GLY A 181 -3.05 -11.83 4.01
N TYR A 182 -1.80 -12.23 3.77
CA TYR A 182 -1.30 -13.58 4.05
C TYR A 182 0.09 -13.51 4.69
N ASN A 183 0.27 -14.10 5.88
CA ASN A 183 1.54 -14.19 6.59
C ASN A 183 2.04 -15.64 6.58
N ILE A 184 3.25 -15.89 6.08
CA ILE A 184 3.74 -17.27 5.86
C ILE A 184 5.21 -17.47 6.20
N TYR A 185 5.56 -18.69 6.64
CA TYR A 185 6.93 -19.13 6.94
C TYR A 185 7.67 -18.16 7.87
N SER A 186 8.76 -17.55 7.42
CA SER A 186 9.56 -16.58 8.19
C SER A 186 8.84 -15.27 8.51
N GLY A 187 7.56 -15.13 8.13
CA GLY A 187 6.71 -13.98 8.41
C GLY A 187 6.52 -13.78 9.92
N ASN A 188 7.31 -12.88 10.50
CA ASN A 188 7.21 -12.52 11.92
C ASN A 188 6.60 -11.13 12.05
N ILE A 189 5.40 -11.06 12.63
CA ILE A 189 4.73 -9.81 12.93
C ILE A 189 4.71 -9.62 14.44
N SER A 190 5.28 -8.53 14.94
CA SER A 190 5.34 -8.29 16.39
C SER A 190 5.07 -6.84 16.80
N ASN A 191 4.41 -6.63 17.95
CA ASN A 191 4.16 -5.29 18.49
C ASN A 191 3.41 -4.37 17.51
N CYS A 192 2.43 -4.92 16.78
CA CYS A 192 1.71 -4.22 15.74
C CYS A 192 0.21 -4.17 16.03
N PHE A 193 -0.50 -3.19 15.45
CA PHE A 193 -1.95 -3.17 15.57
C PHE A 193 -2.67 -2.66 14.32
N SER A 194 -3.94 -3.04 14.18
CA SER A 194 -4.78 -2.50 13.11
C SER A 194 -6.14 -2.03 13.59
N ARG A 195 -6.55 -0.86 13.12
CA ARG A 195 -7.93 -0.36 13.20
C ARG A 195 -8.59 -0.28 11.82
N THR A 196 -8.03 -0.97 10.83
CA THR A 196 -8.53 -1.00 9.47
C THR A 196 -9.80 -1.84 9.39
N ASN A 197 -10.86 -1.29 8.80
CA ASN A 197 -12.05 -2.07 8.48
C ASN A 197 -11.79 -2.95 7.27
N VAL A 198 -12.17 -4.23 7.37
CA VAL A 198 -12.01 -5.23 6.33
C VAL A 198 -13.37 -5.48 5.68
N ILE A 199 -13.45 -5.29 4.37
CA ILE A 199 -14.66 -5.56 3.60
C ILE A 199 -14.38 -6.73 2.66
N ARG A 200 -15.06 -7.85 2.90
CA ARG A 200 -15.10 -8.93 1.94
C ARG A 200 -16.08 -8.59 0.82
N SER A 201 -15.58 -8.47 -0.40
CA SER A 201 -16.39 -8.17 -1.58
C SER A 201 -17.08 -9.40 -2.17
N SER A 202 -16.44 -10.58 -2.09
CA SER A 202 -16.94 -11.86 -2.61
C SER A 202 -16.13 -13.05 -2.05
N GLY A 203 -16.32 -14.25 -2.61
CA GLY A 203 -15.55 -15.46 -2.29
C GLY A 203 -16.31 -16.47 -1.42
N THR A 204 -15.68 -17.59 -1.08
CA THR A 204 -16.24 -18.60 -0.15
C THR A 204 -15.27 -18.97 0.96
N LEU A 205 -14.01 -18.56 0.85
CA LEU A 205 -12.98 -18.86 1.84
C LEU A 205 -13.13 -18.00 3.10
N LEU A 206 -12.58 -18.54 4.20
CA LEU A 206 -12.67 -17.99 5.55
C LEU A 206 -11.50 -17.07 5.92
N ALA A 207 -10.52 -16.90 5.02
CA ALA A 207 -9.29 -16.12 5.22
C ALA A 207 -9.52 -14.58 5.21
N PHE A 208 -10.39 -14.11 6.11
CA PHE A 208 -10.73 -12.71 6.34
C PHE A 208 -10.60 -12.39 7.83
N GLY A 209 -9.53 -11.72 8.23
CA GLY A 209 -9.29 -11.39 9.64
C GLY A 209 -9.15 -9.91 9.90
N GLY A 210 -9.53 -9.46 11.09
CA GLY A 210 -9.37 -8.06 11.49
C GLY A 210 -7.91 -7.61 11.52
N PHE A 211 -6.96 -8.54 11.69
CA PHE A 211 -5.52 -8.27 11.61
C PHE A 211 -4.87 -9.00 10.42
N VAL A 212 -4.92 -10.33 10.38
CA VAL A 212 -4.36 -11.13 9.28
C VAL A 212 -5.42 -11.96 8.59
N GLY A 213 -5.43 -12.00 7.26
CA GLY A 213 -6.33 -12.87 6.50
C GLY A 213 -6.06 -14.36 6.77
N GLU A 214 -4.83 -14.80 6.51
CA GLU A 214 -4.35 -16.15 6.85
C GLU A 214 -2.92 -16.16 7.42
N VAL A 215 -2.65 -17.12 8.30
CA VAL A 215 -1.33 -17.40 8.85
C VAL A 215 -0.95 -18.86 8.61
N THR A 216 0.24 -19.10 8.06
CA THR A 216 0.76 -20.45 7.74
C THR A 216 2.24 -20.59 8.11
N TYR A 217 2.60 -21.47 9.06
CA TYR A 217 3.99 -21.63 9.55
C TYR A 217 4.67 -20.34 10.02
N ALA A 218 3.91 -19.37 10.52
CA ALA A 218 4.37 -18.00 10.77
C ALA A 218 3.90 -17.50 12.15
N ILE A 219 4.51 -16.42 12.63
CA ILE A 219 4.33 -15.94 14.01
C ILE A 219 3.69 -14.56 14.03
N VAL A 220 2.69 -14.37 14.90
CA VAL A 220 2.07 -13.06 15.17
C VAL A 220 1.99 -12.84 16.68
N ASN A 221 2.86 -11.97 17.21
CA ASN A 221 3.03 -11.78 18.66
C ASN A 221 2.75 -10.34 19.12
N TYR A 222 2.15 -10.17 20.29
CA TYR A 222 1.89 -8.86 20.90
C TYR A 222 1.14 -7.91 19.96
N CYS A 223 0.15 -8.45 19.25
CA CYS A 223 -0.60 -7.73 18.24
C CYS A 223 -2.10 -7.72 18.55
N TYR A 224 -2.81 -6.68 18.10
CA TYR A 224 -4.26 -6.61 18.26
C TYR A 224 -4.95 -5.94 17.07
N SER A 225 -6.24 -6.19 16.90
CA SER A 225 -7.08 -5.47 15.95
C SER A 225 -8.39 -5.02 16.57
N THR A 226 -8.89 -3.88 16.08
CA THR A 226 -10.18 -3.30 16.50
C THR A 226 -11.07 -2.88 15.32
N GLY A 227 -10.56 -2.99 14.09
CA GLY A 227 -11.34 -2.75 12.87
C GLY A 227 -12.40 -3.82 12.68
N LYS A 228 -13.51 -3.45 12.05
CA LYS A 228 -14.64 -4.37 11.78
C LYS A 228 -14.33 -5.25 10.59
N VAL A 229 -14.88 -6.47 10.56
CA VAL A 229 -14.87 -7.35 9.39
C VAL A 229 -16.30 -7.49 8.86
N GLU A 230 -16.52 -6.98 7.64
CA GLU A 230 -17.82 -6.89 6.98
C GLU A 230 -17.87 -7.81 5.75
N TYR A 231 -19.05 -8.35 5.46
CA TYR A 231 -19.27 -9.30 4.37
C TYR A 231 -20.39 -8.78 3.48
N SER A 232 -20.06 -8.40 2.24
CA SER A 232 -21.07 -7.98 1.27
C SER A 232 -21.74 -9.20 0.65
N GLY A 233 -23.07 -9.30 0.78
CA GLY A 233 -23.88 -10.27 0.05
C GLY A 233 -23.75 -11.75 0.46
N ALA A 234 -23.12 -12.06 1.59
CA ALA A 234 -22.96 -13.44 2.08
C ALA A 234 -23.42 -13.57 3.54
N THR A 235 -23.84 -14.78 3.94
CA THR A 235 -24.10 -15.13 5.34
C THR A 235 -22.84 -14.84 6.15
N ALA A 236 -22.98 -14.07 7.24
CA ALA A 236 -21.87 -13.68 8.10
C ALA A 236 -21.11 -14.93 8.61
N PRO A 237 -19.87 -15.20 8.16
CA PRO A 237 -19.14 -16.35 8.66
C PRO A 237 -18.65 -16.08 10.09
N THR A 238 -18.34 -17.15 10.80
CA THR A 238 -17.90 -17.12 12.20
C THR A 238 -16.43 -16.72 12.36
N THR A 239 -15.64 -16.69 11.27
CA THR A 239 -14.20 -16.41 11.27
C THR A 239 -13.89 -14.94 10.98
N LYS A 240 -14.29 -14.04 11.89
CA LYS A 240 -14.09 -12.58 11.78
C LYS A 240 -13.09 -12.03 12.80
N GLY A 241 -12.44 -12.91 13.54
CA GLY A 241 -11.60 -12.56 14.66
C GLY A 241 -10.30 -11.88 14.24
N PHE A 242 -9.32 -11.91 15.15
CA PHE A 242 -7.99 -11.38 14.92
C PHE A 242 -7.34 -11.95 13.63
N VAL A 243 -7.48 -13.26 13.40
CA VAL A 243 -7.06 -13.96 12.17
C VAL A 243 -8.24 -14.66 11.52
N GLY A 244 -8.32 -14.63 10.19
CA GLY A 244 -9.39 -15.28 9.43
C GLY A 244 -9.21 -16.80 9.28
N SER A 245 -7.96 -17.24 9.06
CA SER A 245 -7.60 -18.65 8.87
C SER A 245 -6.21 -18.93 9.43
N VAL A 246 -6.02 -20.09 10.05
CA VAL A 246 -4.71 -20.56 10.53
C VAL A 246 -4.48 -21.94 9.96
N ASN A 247 -3.47 -22.07 9.12
CA ASN A 247 -3.00 -23.35 8.62
C ASN A 247 -1.68 -23.71 9.30
N THR A 248 -1.53 -24.98 9.69
CA THR A 248 -0.28 -25.64 10.16
C THR A 248 0.84 -24.73 10.69
N GLY A 249 1.11 -24.80 12.00
CA GLY A 249 2.29 -24.17 12.63
C GLY A 249 2.23 -22.65 12.76
N GLY A 250 1.04 -22.04 12.69
CA GLY A 250 0.84 -20.63 13.03
C GLY A 250 0.72 -20.45 14.54
N ASP A 251 1.56 -19.58 15.13
CA ASP A 251 1.58 -19.30 16.56
C ASP A 251 1.17 -17.85 16.86
N PHE A 252 0.38 -17.68 17.92
CA PHE A 252 -0.14 -16.40 18.42
C PHE A 252 0.17 -16.27 19.91
N LEU A 253 0.91 -15.23 20.29
CA LEU A 253 1.26 -14.92 21.68
C LEU A 253 0.97 -13.47 22.05
#